data_AF-A0A2A3L6N2-F1
#
_entry.id   AF-A0A2A3L6N2-F1
#
_cell.length_a   1.000
_cell.length_b   1.000
_cell.length_c   1.000
_cell.angle_alpha   90.00
_cell.angle_beta   90.00
_cell.angle_gamma   90.00
#
_symmetry.space_group_name_H-M   'P 1'
#
loop_
_entity.id
_entity.type
_entity.pdbx_description
1 polymer ?
#
loop_
_entity_poly.entity_id
_entity_poly.type
_entity_poly.pdbx_seq_one_letter_code
_entity_poly.pdbx_strand_id
1 'polypeptide(L)'
;MGALLRAAVRASAPRPAAARRAAKDFEKDLLPAVLAEIRWAFTPPRTWLMGVVANVIAAAAWLLVQPLTLGRHHDWVILVGTYFSSWVLADVTTTNFLGADHYRILRGLADGVPFGRILLVKNLALLAIVGLPTLAAAMALTLWLETPARLAITVPTVAVPIVSWLGVGNLISVLHPVSVEPLIRRWRQRADLRRTRSWLLALALPYALYYVADPMNGVEHRVLWQQLPALIWPVFGRDTKSVVHLAIAVSVWIAGSLAAVSWVRRRGLQIR
;
A
#
# COMPACT_ATOMS: atom_id res chain seq x y z
N MET A 1 -14.43 -23.76 22.97
CA MET A 1 -13.36 -22.97 22.30
C MET A 1 -12.66 -23.66 21.12
N GLY A 2 -12.84 -24.96 20.84
CA GLY A 2 -12.01 -25.68 19.86
C GLY A 2 -12.46 -25.69 18.38
N ALA A 3 -13.74 -25.48 18.07
CA ALA A 3 -14.24 -25.56 16.69
C ALA A 3 -14.04 -24.25 15.89
N LEU A 4 -14.33 -23.11 16.51
CA LEU A 4 -14.15 -21.77 15.91
C LEU A 4 -12.67 -21.47 15.65
N LEU A 5 -11.77 -21.79 16.58
CA LEU A 5 -10.32 -21.66 16.37
C LEU A 5 -9.83 -22.57 15.24
N ARG A 6 -10.32 -23.82 15.15
CA ARG A 6 -9.96 -24.72 14.05
C ARG A 6 -10.50 -24.24 12.70
N ALA A 7 -11.71 -23.69 12.66
CA ALA A 7 -12.28 -23.10 11.45
C ALA A 7 -11.49 -21.85 11.01
N ALA A 8 -11.14 -20.96 11.94
CA ALA A 8 -10.31 -19.78 11.69
C ALA A 8 -8.90 -20.15 11.20
N VAL A 9 -8.27 -21.17 11.81
CA VAL A 9 -6.95 -21.68 11.39
C VAL A 9 -7.01 -22.33 10.00
N ARG A 10 -8.06 -23.09 9.68
CA ARG A 10 -8.25 -23.64 8.32
C ARG A 10 -8.56 -22.56 7.29
N ALA A 11 -9.31 -21.54 7.67
CA ALA A 11 -9.64 -20.41 6.81
C ALA A 11 -8.41 -19.54 6.49
N SER A 12 -7.42 -19.48 7.40
CA SER A 12 -6.18 -18.72 7.24
C SER A 12 -5.00 -19.55 6.72
N ALA A 13 -5.19 -20.86 6.49
CA ALA A 13 -4.14 -21.74 5.99
C ALA A 13 -3.76 -21.41 4.53
N PRO A 14 -2.45 -21.36 4.19
CA PRO A 14 -2.00 -21.19 2.81
C PRO A 14 -2.54 -22.29 1.89
N ARG A 15 -3.01 -21.92 0.68
CA ARG A 15 -3.52 -22.85 -0.35
C ARG A 15 -2.63 -22.83 -1.60
N PRO A 16 -1.42 -23.43 -1.54
CA PRO A 16 -0.41 -23.27 -2.60
C PRO A 16 -0.85 -23.80 -3.96
N ALA A 17 -1.64 -24.88 -4.02
CA ALA A 17 -2.13 -25.44 -5.28
C ALA A 17 -3.23 -24.56 -5.95
N ALA A 18 -4.08 -23.91 -5.14
CA ALA A 18 -5.06 -22.95 -5.66
C ALA A 18 -4.34 -21.68 -6.14
N ALA A 19 -3.38 -21.19 -5.35
CA ALA A 19 -2.54 -20.06 -5.70
C ALA A 19 -1.83 -20.31 -7.05
N ARG A 20 -1.06 -21.39 -7.19
CA ARG A 20 -0.35 -21.68 -8.46
C ARG A 20 -1.27 -21.75 -9.68
N ARG A 21 -2.49 -22.28 -9.55
CA ARG A 21 -3.47 -22.31 -10.66
C ARG A 21 -3.96 -20.91 -11.04
N ALA A 22 -4.20 -20.06 -10.05
CA ALA A 22 -4.60 -18.67 -10.25
C ALA A 22 -3.46 -17.77 -10.77
N ALA A 23 -2.24 -18.30 -11.01
CA ALA A 23 -1.17 -17.55 -11.65
C ALA A 23 -1.46 -17.27 -13.14
N LYS A 24 -2.20 -18.17 -13.81
CA LYS A 24 -2.67 -18.00 -15.19
C LYS A 24 -3.50 -16.74 -15.40
N ASP A 25 -4.10 -16.20 -14.32
CA ASP A 25 -4.88 -14.96 -14.40
C ASP A 25 -4.01 -13.76 -14.80
N PHE A 26 -2.69 -13.79 -14.58
CA PHE A 26 -1.79 -12.72 -15.01
C PHE A 26 -1.55 -12.68 -16.53
N GLU A 27 -1.81 -13.79 -17.24
CA GLU A 27 -1.65 -13.88 -18.70
C GLU A 27 -2.85 -13.27 -19.45
N LYS A 28 -4.02 -13.19 -18.82
CA LYS A 28 -5.22 -12.56 -19.37
C LYS A 28 -4.99 -11.08 -19.66
N ASP A 29 -5.79 -10.50 -20.56
CA ASP A 29 -5.79 -9.05 -20.82
C ASP A 29 -5.91 -8.21 -19.55
N LEU A 30 -5.46 -6.95 -19.60
CA LEU A 30 -5.25 -6.12 -18.42
C LEU A 30 -6.50 -6.00 -17.54
N LEU A 31 -7.65 -5.68 -18.12
CA LEU A 31 -8.90 -5.54 -17.37
C LEU A 31 -9.36 -6.87 -16.74
N PRO A 32 -9.48 -8.00 -17.48
CA PRO A 32 -9.75 -9.30 -16.89
C PRO A 32 -8.73 -9.74 -15.82
N ALA A 33 -7.44 -9.43 -15.99
CA ALA A 33 -6.40 -9.75 -15.01
C ALA A 33 -6.59 -8.95 -13.72
N VAL A 34 -6.92 -7.66 -13.81
CA VAL A 34 -7.23 -6.81 -12.64
C VAL A 34 -8.49 -7.30 -11.93
N LEU A 35 -9.56 -7.62 -12.65
CA LEU A 35 -10.78 -8.17 -12.05
C LEU A 35 -10.53 -9.52 -11.39
N ALA A 36 -9.71 -10.38 -11.99
CA ALA A 36 -9.30 -11.65 -11.39
C ALA A 36 -8.46 -11.43 -10.13
N GLU A 37 -7.57 -10.44 -10.12
CA GLU A 37 -6.78 -10.07 -8.93
C GLU A 37 -7.67 -9.53 -7.81
N ILE A 38 -8.65 -8.69 -8.14
CA ILE A 38 -9.65 -8.22 -7.18
C ILE A 38 -10.42 -9.42 -6.61
N ARG A 39 -10.93 -10.31 -7.46
CA ARG A 39 -11.62 -11.53 -7.01
C ARG A 39 -10.73 -12.40 -6.13
N TRP A 40 -9.44 -12.52 -6.46
CA TRP A 40 -8.48 -13.28 -5.66
C TRP A 40 -8.29 -12.68 -4.27
N ALA A 41 -8.22 -11.37 -4.14
CA ALA A 41 -8.10 -10.68 -2.86
C ALA A 41 -9.23 -11.04 -1.88
N PHE A 42 -10.46 -11.26 -2.39
CA PHE A 42 -11.61 -11.69 -1.59
C PHE A 42 -11.74 -13.22 -1.44
N THR A 43 -10.87 -13.99 -2.08
CA THR A 43 -10.86 -15.45 -2.01
C THR A 43 -10.12 -15.92 -0.75
N PRO A 44 -10.67 -16.87 0.03
CA PRO A 44 -9.98 -17.44 1.19
C PRO A 44 -8.59 -18.02 0.81
N PRO A 45 -7.51 -17.69 1.55
CA PRO A 45 -7.52 -17.26 2.96
C PRO A 45 -7.63 -15.75 3.24
N ARG A 46 -7.85 -14.88 2.23
CA ARG A 46 -7.98 -13.42 2.40
C ARG A 46 -6.85 -12.78 3.21
N THR A 47 -5.64 -13.36 3.19
CA THR A 47 -4.50 -12.92 4.01
C THR A 47 -4.15 -11.47 3.76
N TRP A 48 -4.19 -11.05 2.50
CA TRP A 48 -3.99 -9.67 2.11
C TRP A 48 -5.09 -8.74 2.67
N LEU A 49 -6.37 -9.10 2.50
CA LEU A 49 -7.48 -8.29 3.02
C LEU A 49 -7.51 -8.24 4.55
N MET A 50 -7.11 -9.31 5.25
CA MET A 50 -6.96 -9.30 6.70
C MET A 50 -5.90 -8.31 7.16
N GLY A 51 -4.79 -8.17 6.41
CA GLY A 51 -3.79 -7.13 6.65
C GLY A 51 -4.39 -5.73 6.48
N VAL A 52 -5.12 -5.50 5.38
CA VAL A 52 -5.84 -4.23 5.14
C VAL A 52 -6.81 -3.92 6.30
N VAL A 53 -7.62 -4.89 6.72
CA VAL A 53 -8.59 -4.71 7.81
C VAL A 53 -7.90 -4.45 9.14
N ALA A 54 -6.83 -5.17 9.46
CA ALA A 54 -6.06 -4.93 10.68
C ALA A 54 -5.48 -3.51 10.70
N ASN A 55 -5.00 -3.02 9.56
CA ASN A 55 -4.50 -1.65 9.43
C ASN A 55 -5.59 -0.60 9.55
N VAL A 56 -6.76 -0.84 8.93
CA VAL A 56 -7.91 0.05 9.09
C VAL A 56 -8.34 0.13 10.55
N ILE A 57 -8.36 -0.99 11.27
CA ILE A 57 -8.67 -1.02 12.70
C ILE A 57 -7.60 -0.29 13.52
N ALA A 58 -6.31 -0.50 13.24
CA ALA A 58 -5.22 0.19 13.93
C ALA A 58 -5.25 1.70 13.68
N ALA A 59 -5.49 2.11 12.43
CA ALA A 59 -5.65 3.51 12.05
C ALA A 59 -6.87 4.14 12.73
N ALA A 60 -8.02 3.44 12.76
CA ALA A 60 -9.20 3.89 13.48
C ALA A 60 -8.97 4.00 14.99
N ALA A 61 -8.29 3.03 15.61
CA ALA A 61 -7.95 3.06 17.03
C ALA A 61 -7.02 4.23 17.36
N TRP A 62 -6.07 4.54 16.50
CA TRP A 62 -5.20 5.71 16.67
C TRP A 62 -5.95 7.03 16.50
N LEU A 63 -6.88 7.10 15.55
CA LEU A 63 -7.78 8.25 15.39
C LEU A 63 -8.71 8.46 16.60
N LEU A 64 -8.91 7.44 17.45
CA LEU A 64 -9.61 7.57 18.74
C LEU A 64 -8.70 8.04 19.88
N VAL A 65 -7.38 7.84 19.77
CA VAL A 65 -6.38 8.28 20.78
C VAL A 65 -5.89 9.70 20.51
N GLN A 66 -5.70 10.08 19.24
CA GLN A 66 -5.26 11.42 18.86
C GLN A 66 -6.29 12.58 18.97
N PRO A 67 -7.63 12.39 19.06
CA PRO A 67 -8.58 13.50 19.05
C PRO A 67 -8.64 14.27 20.37
N LEU A 68 -7.81 13.92 21.35
CA LEU A 68 -7.75 14.59 22.65
C LEU A 68 -6.71 15.72 22.73
N THR A 69 -5.92 16.00 21.68
CA THR A 69 -4.77 16.92 21.82
C THR A 69 -4.71 18.13 20.88
N LEU A 70 -5.56 18.24 19.84
CA LEU A 70 -5.49 19.35 18.88
C LEU A 70 -6.87 20.02 18.68
N GLY A 71 -7.13 21.04 19.50
CA GLY A 71 -8.39 21.81 19.53
C GLY A 71 -8.66 22.75 18.34
N ARG A 72 -8.47 22.32 17.09
CA ARG A 72 -8.86 23.09 15.89
C ARG A 72 -9.57 22.21 14.86
N HIS A 73 -10.90 22.35 14.82
CA HIS A 73 -11.83 21.55 14.01
C HIS A 73 -11.77 21.77 12.48
N HIS A 74 -10.99 22.72 11.95
CA HIS A 74 -11.13 23.19 10.56
C HIS A 74 -10.35 22.39 9.48
N ASP A 75 -9.47 21.47 9.88
CA ASP A 75 -8.70 20.63 8.95
C ASP A 75 -8.86 19.13 9.22
N TRP A 76 -9.84 18.75 10.04
CA TRP A 76 -10.04 17.36 10.47
C TRP A 76 -10.26 16.40 9.30
N VAL A 77 -10.99 16.82 8.26
CA VAL A 77 -11.28 15.99 7.08
C VAL A 77 -10.04 15.73 6.23
N ILE A 78 -9.21 16.76 6.04
CA ILE A 78 -7.96 16.66 5.28
C ILE A 78 -6.93 15.87 6.08
N LEU A 79 -6.84 16.11 7.39
CA LEU A 79 -5.92 15.43 8.29
C LEU A 79 -6.31 13.95 8.41
N VAL A 80 -7.57 13.62 8.69
CA VAL A 80 -8.04 12.23 8.70
C VAL A 80 -7.88 11.58 7.33
N GLY A 81 -8.29 12.21 6.23
CA GLY A 81 -8.18 11.64 4.89
C GLY A 81 -6.74 11.39 4.44
N THR A 82 -5.82 12.30 4.77
CA THR A 82 -4.40 12.23 4.36
C THR A 82 -3.59 11.34 5.29
N TYR A 83 -3.82 11.38 6.60
CA TYR A 83 -3.19 10.45 7.54
C TYR A 83 -3.70 9.04 7.34
N PHE A 84 -5.01 8.86 7.14
CA PHE A 84 -5.60 7.55 6.88
C PHE A 84 -5.12 6.99 5.54
N SER A 85 -5.09 7.79 4.46
CA SER A 85 -4.57 7.31 3.17
C SER A 85 -3.07 7.00 3.23
N SER A 86 -2.28 7.90 3.83
CA SER A 86 -0.83 7.71 3.93
C SER A 86 -0.49 6.50 4.79
N TRP A 87 -1.17 6.30 5.92
CA TRP A 87 -0.87 5.20 6.82
C TRP A 87 -1.40 3.86 6.29
N VAL A 88 -2.65 3.80 5.83
CA VAL A 88 -3.22 2.56 5.30
C VAL A 88 -2.48 2.13 4.04
N LEU A 89 -2.15 3.04 3.12
CA LEU A 89 -1.37 2.66 1.94
C LEU A 89 0.10 2.42 2.26
N ALA A 90 0.75 3.19 3.13
CA ALA A 90 2.11 2.87 3.57
C ALA A 90 2.17 1.46 4.11
N ASP A 91 1.30 1.10 5.04
CA ASP A 91 1.35 -0.21 5.66
C ASP A 91 0.92 -1.30 4.67
N VAL A 92 -0.20 -1.17 3.95
CA VAL A 92 -0.66 -2.21 3.00
C VAL A 92 0.31 -2.45 1.85
N THR A 93 0.98 -1.39 1.36
CA THR A 93 1.96 -1.53 0.27
C THR A 93 3.30 -2.08 0.75
N THR A 94 3.72 -1.77 1.99
CA THR A 94 5.02 -2.19 2.54
C THR A 94 4.96 -3.49 3.34
N THR A 95 3.81 -3.85 3.91
CA THR A 95 3.49 -5.20 4.43
C THR A 95 3.16 -6.20 3.32
N ASN A 96 3.83 -5.98 2.19
CA ASN A 96 4.30 -6.97 1.25
C ASN A 96 3.22 -7.86 0.64
N PHE A 97 2.34 -7.20 -0.10
CA PHE A 97 1.42 -7.82 -1.04
C PHE A 97 2.10 -8.82 -2.00
N LEU A 98 3.38 -8.63 -2.35
CA LEU A 98 4.12 -9.61 -3.14
C LEU A 98 4.47 -10.88 -2.33
N GLY A 99 4.95 -10.77 -1.10
CA GLY A 99 5.26 -11.95 -0.28
C GLY A 99 4.02 -12.71 0.21
N ALA A 100 2.89 -12.02 0.41
CA ALA A 100 1.63 -12.67 0.72
C ALA A 100 1.15 -13.62 -0.39
N ASP A 101 1.47 -13.29 -1.65
CA ASP A 101 1.02 -14.01 -2.85
C ASP A 101 2.17 -14.71 -3.60
N HIS A 102 3.25 -15.04 -2.88
CA HIS A 102 4.50 -15.54 -3.45
C HIS A 102 4.32 -16.77 -4.36
N TYR A 103 3.42 -17.70 -4.01
CA TYR A 103 3.17 -18.89 -4.84
C TYR A 103 2.61 -18.53 -6.23
N ARG A 104 1.79 -17.48 -6.34
CA ARG A 104 1.23 -17.00 -7.62
C ARG A 104 2.27 -16.25 -8.43
N ILE A 105 3.01 -15.36 -7.78
CA ILE A 105 4.00 -14.52 -8.44
C ILE A 105 5.15 -15.37 -8.97
N LEU A 106 5.71 -16.27 -8.16
CA LEU A 106 6.78 -17.16 -8.59
C LEU A 106 6.32 -18.08 -9.73
N ARG A 107 5.07 -18.54 -9.69
CA ARG A 107 4.53 -19.36 -10.78
C ARG A 107 4.31 -18.56 -12.06
N GLY A 108 3.72 -17.37 -11.98
CA GLY A 108 3.54 -16.49 -13.15
C GLY A 108 4.87 -16.09 -13.79
N LEU A 109 5.90 -15.81 -12.97
CA LEU A 109 7.26 -15.56 -13.48
C LEU A 109 7.85 -16.80 -14.17
N ALA A 110 7.65 -17.99 -13.61
CA ALA A 110 8.09 -19.26 -14.22
C ALA A 110 7.33 -19.58 -15.53
N ASP A 111 6.07 -19.17 -15.63
CA ASP A 111 5.24 -19.28 -16.82
C ASP A 111 5.55 -18.19 -17.87
N GLY A 112 6.55 -17.33 -17.61
CA GLY A 112 7.06 -16.33 -18.56
C GLY A 112 6.37 -14.96 -18.51
N VAL A 113 5.47 -14.73 -17.56
CA VAL A 113 4.81 -13.43 -17.41
C VAL A 113 5.82 -12.38 -16.97
N PRO A 114 5.93 -11.23 -17.67
CA PRO A 114 6.89 -10.20 -17.29
C PRO A 114 6.55 -9.60 -15.93
N PHE A 115 7.54 -9.46 -15.04
CA PHE A 115 7.35 -8.93 -13.69
C PHE A 115 6.63 -7.57 -13.66
N GLY A 116 6.94 -6.69 -14.62
CA GLY A 116 6.27 -5.38 -14.73
C GLY A 116 4.76 -5.48 -14.96
N ARG A 117 4.28 -6.51 -15.67
CA ARG A 117 2.85 -6.77 -15.83
C ARG A 117 2.21 -7.22 -14.53
N ILE A 118 2.87 -8.14 -13.81
CA ILE A 118 2.40 -8.60 -12.50
C ILE A 118 2.27 -7.40 -11.56
N LEU A 119 3.30 -6.55 -11.51
CA LEU A 119 3.34 -5.34 -10.68
C LEU A 119 2.23 -4.35 -11.05
N LEU A 120 1.99 -4.13 -12.35
CA LEU A 120 0.93 -3.25 -12.83
C LEU A 120 -0.47 -3.75 -12.43
N VAL A 121 -0.78 -5.02 -12.69
CA VAL A 121 -2.08 -5.64 -12.33
C VAL A 121 -2.31 -5.51 -10.82
N LYS A 122 -1.26 -5.79 -10.04
CA LYS A 122 -1.25 -5.69 -8.59
C LYS A 122 -1.52 -4.27 -8.10
N ASN A 123 -0.85 -3.27 -8.67
CA ASN A 123 -1.09 -1.87 -8.33
C ASN A 123 -2.50 -1.39 -8.68
N LEU A 124 -3.02 -1.79 -9.83
CA LEU A 124 -4.39 -1.43 -10.25
C LEU A 124 -5.44 -2.08 -9.34
N ALA A 125 -5.24 -3.33 -8.93
CA ALA A 125 -6.13 -3.99 -7.97
C ALA A 125 -6.07 -3.31 -6.59
N LEU A 126 -4.89 -2.95 -6.11
CA LEU A 126 -4.72 -2.22 -4.84
C LEU A 126 -5.34 -0.82 -4.90
N LEU A 127 -5.14 -0.10 -6.01
CA LEU A 127 -5.79 1.19 -6.26
C LEU A 127 -7.31 1.03 -6.23
N ALA A 128 -7.87 0.00 -6.87
CA ALA A 128 -9.30 -0.23 -6.92
C ALA A 128 -9.92 -0.60 -5.56
N ILE A 129 -9.21 -1.39 -4.74
CA ILE A 129 -9.75 -1.92 -3.47
C ILE A 129 -9.52 -0.95 -2.30
N VAL A 130 -8.40 -0.22 -2.30
CA VAL A 130 -8.00 0.64 -1.17
C VAL A 130 -7.98 2.10 -1.58
N GLY A 131 -7.31 2.43 -2.69
CA GLY A 131 -7.12 3.82 -3.11
C GLY A 131 -8.43 4.53 -3.47
N LEU A 132 -9.23 3.98 -4.38
CA LEU A 132 -10.49 4.57 -4.82
C LEU A 132 -11.52 4.67 -3.69
N PRO A 133 -11.75 3.64 -2.85
CA PRO A 133 -12.66 3.78 -1.71
C PRO A 133 -12.18 4.81 -0.70
N THR A 134 -10.87 4.94 -0.47
CA THR A 134 -10.32 5.98 0.42
C THR A 134 -10.55 7.37 -0.14
N LEU A 135 -10.29 7.58 -1.43
CA LEU A 135 -10.55 8.84 -2.11
C LEU A 135 -12.04 9.20 -2.09
N ALA A 136 -12.91 8.23 -2.39
CA ALA A 136 -14.36 8.41 -2.37
C ALA A 136 -14.87 8.77 -0.96
N ALA A 137 -14.36 8.10 0.08
CA ALA A 137 -14.71 8.42 1.47
C ALA A 137 -14.26 9.85 1.84
N ALA A 138 -13.05 10.26 1.45
CA ALA A 138 -12.58 11.63 1.70
C ALA A 138 -13.41 12.68 0.96
N MET A 139 -13.81 12.40 -0.29
CA MET A 139 -14.72 13.26 -1.04
C MET A 139 -16.10 13.37 -0.39
N ALA A 140 -16.67 12.25 0.03
CA ALA A 140 -17.97 12.21 0.71
C ALA A 140 -17.94 12.98 2.04
N LEU A 141 -16.90 12.80 2.85
CA LEU A 141 -16.71 13.56 4.09
C LEU A 141 -16.53 15.05 3.83
N THR A 142 -15.80 15.44 2.77
CA THR A 142 -15.64 16.85 2.39
C THR A 142 -16.97 17.46 1.97
N LEU A 143 -17.77 16.75 1.16
CA LEU A 143 -19.09 17.24 0.75
C LEU A 143 -20.07 17.33 1.92
N TRP A 144 -19.89 16.52 2.96
CA TRP A 144 -20.79 16.51 4.11
C TRP A 144 -20.43 17.55 5.18
N LEU A 145 -19.15 17.83 5.37
CA LEU A 145 -18.65 18.69 6.45
C LEU A 145 -18.16 20.07 5.98
N GLU A 146 -17.91 20.23 4.68
CA GLU A 146 -17.27 21.41 4.09
C GLU A 146 -17.98 21.85 2.80
N THR A 147 -17.49 22.91 2.16
CA THR A 147 -18.04 23.39 0.88
C THR A 147 -17.55 22.54 -0.31
N PRO A 148 -18.34 22.38 -1.39
CA PRO A 148 -17.91 21.65 -2.58
C PRO A 148 -16.62 22.16 -3.21
N ALA A 149 -16.31 23.45 -3.06
CA ALA A 149 -15.06 24.06 -3.52
C ALA A 149 -13.82 23.43 -2.86
N ARG A 150 -13.92 22.92 -1.62
CA ARG A 150 -12.80 22.22 -0.95
C ARG A 150 -12.40 20.93 -1.65
N LEU A 151 -13.24 20.33 -2.51
CA LEU A 151 -12.87 19.13 -3.26
C LEU A 151 -11.63 19.35 -4.14
N ALA A 152 -11.43 20.57 -4.66
CA ALA A 152 -10.24 20.93 -5.45
C ALA A 152 -8.94 20.81 -4.65
N ILE A 153 -9.02 20.83 -3.32
CA ILE A 153 -7.89 20.64 -2.40
C ILE A 153 -7.87 19.19 -1.88
N THR A 154 -9.00 18.65 -1.44
CA THR A 154 -9.08 17.29 -0.89
C THR A 154 -8.62 16.23 -1.89
N VAL A 155 -9.11 16.29 -3.14
CA VAL A 155 -8.83 15.24 -4.13
C VAL A 155 -7.33 15.10 -4.40
N PRO A 156 -6.58 16.17 -4.74
CA PRO A 156 -5.13 16.09 -4.91
C PRO A 156 -4.40 15.69 -3.64
N THR A 157 -4.80 16.23 -2.48
CA THR A 157 -4.13 15.95 -1.20
C THR A 157 -4.23 14.47 -0.81
N VAL A 158 -5.32 13.80 -1.16
CA VAL A 158 -5.50 12.36 -0.91
C VAL A 158 -4.91 11.50 -2.02
N ALA A 159 -5.00 11.92 -3.29
CA ALA A 159 -4.49 11.18 -4.43
C ALA A 159 -2.96 11.07 -4.45
N VAL A 160 -2.25 12.14 -4.03
CA VAL A 160 -0.78 12.20 -4.05
C VAL A 160 -0.14 11.10 -3.18
N PRO A 161 -0.52 10.93 -1.90
CA PRO A 161 -0.05 9.80 -1.09
C PRO A 161 -0.41 8.44 -1.67
N ILE A 162 -1.64 8.26 -2.18
CA ILE A 162 -2.07 7.00 -2.80
C ILE A 162 -1.08 6.59 -3.89
N VAL A 163 -0.84 7.47 -4.86
CA VAL A 163 0.03 7.18 -6.00
C VAL A 163 1.50 7.02 -5.58
N SER A 164 1.98 7.87 -4.68
CA SER A 164 3.37 7.81 -4.21
C SER A 164 3.68 6.50 -3.50
N TRP A 165 2.77 6.04 -2.61
CA TRP A 165 2.94 4.79 -1.87
C TRP A 165 2.84 3.55 -2.73
N LEU A 166 2.07 3.57 -3.83
CA LEU A 166 2.13 2.49 -4.83
C LEU A 166 3.55 2.33 -5.41
N GLY A 167 4.26 3.44 -5.60
CA GLY A 167 5.62 3.45 -6.12
C GLY A 167 6.65 2.96 -5.11
N VAL A 168 6.62 3.56 -3.93
CA VAL A 168 7.52 3.22 -2.82
C VAL A 168 7.32 1.76 -2.38
N GLY A 169 6.06 1.34 -2.29
CA GLY A 169 5.67 -0.03 -1.96
C GLY A 169 6.15 -1.07 -2.96
N ASN A 170 6.14 -0.75 -4.26
CA ASN A 170 6.71 -1.62 -5.29
C ASN A 170 8.19 -1.93 -5.03
N LEU A 171 8.98 -0.89 -4.74
CA LEU A 171 10.40 -1.03 -4.47
C LEU A 171 10.64 -1.83 -3.20
N ILE A 172 9.94 -1.50 -2.12
CA ILE A 172 10.09 -2.17 -0.82
C ILE A 172 9.67 -3.63 -0.90
N SER A 173 8.57 -3.95 -1.59
CA SER A 173 8.10 -5.32 -1.77
C SER A 173 9.11 -6.21 -2.49
N VAL A 174 9.98 -5.63 -3.31
CA VAL A 174 11.08 -6.33 -4.00
C VAL A 174 12.36 -6.38 -3.16
N LEU A 175 12.67 -5.33 -2.40
CA LEU A 175 13.85 -5.28 -1.53
C LEU A 175 13.69 -6.15 -0.28
N HIS A 176 12.48 -6.24 0.26
CA HIS A 176 12.18 -6.93 1.50
C HIS A 176 10.96 -7.87 1.40
N PRO A 177 11.00 -8.88 0.50
CA PRO A 177 9.90 -9.81 0.31
C PRO A 177 9.80 -10.82 1.48
N VAL A 178 9.02 -10.49 2.51
CA VAL A 178 8.65 -11.39 3.62
C VAL A 178 7.41 -12.21 3.29
N SER A 179 7.51 -13.53 3.39
CA SER A 179 6.37 -14.44 3.29
C SER A 179 5.39 -14.26 4.46
N VAL A 180 4.08 -14.28 4.15
CA VAL A 180 3.05 -14.37 5.19
C VAL A 180 3.07 -15.78 5.78
N GLU A 181 3.57 -15.88 7.01
CA GLU A 181 3.60 -17.12 7.78
C GLU A 181 2.65 -17.03 8.98
N PRO A 182 1.91 -18.10 9.33
CA PRO A 182 1.03 -18.11 10.49
C PRO A 182 1.79 -17.76 11.77
N LEU A 183 1.19 -16.93 12.62
CA LEU A 183 1.75 -16.52 13.93
C LEU A 183 2.17 -17.71 14.79
N ILE A 184 1.41 -18.81 14.75
CA ILE A 184 1.73 -20.05 15.47
C ILE A 184 3.04 -20.69 14.95
N ARG A 185 3.26 -20.65 13.64
CA ARG A 185 4.49 -21.17 13.03
C ARG A 185 5.69 -20.29 13.39
N ARG A 186 5.50 -18.97 13.39
CA ARG A 186 6.50 -17.98 13.84
C ARG A 186 6.83 -18.15 15.31
N TRP A 187 5.83 -18.36 16.17
CA TRP A 187 6.01 -18.61 17.60
C TRP A 187 6.82 -19.89 17.87
N ARG A 188 6.56 -20.96 17.11
CA ARG A 188 7.35 -22.19 17.17
C ARG A 188 8.80 -21.99 16.69
N GLN A 189 9.04 -21.01 15.83
CA GLN A 189 10.36 -20.68 15.27
C GLN A 189 11.02 -19.46 15.93
N ARG A 190 10.56 -19.04 17.12
CA ARG A 190 11.02 -17.82 17.81
C ARG A 190 12.54 -17.75 18.07
N ALA A 191 13.22 -18.90 18.08
CA ALA A 191 14.67 -18.97 18.26
C ALA A 191 15.47 -18.53 17.01
N ASP A 192 14.84 -18.47 15.83
CA ASP A 192 15.47 -17.93 14.63
C ASP A 192 15.44 -16.39 14.66
N LEU A 193 16.51 -15.82 15.21
CA LEU A 193 16.67 -14.37 15.36
C LEU A 193 16.72 -13.65 14.01
N ARG A 194 17.26 -14.26 12.95
CA ARG A 194 17.32 -13.62 11.62
C ARG A 194 15.93 -13.47 11.04
N ARG A 195 15.10 -14.51 11.16
CA ARG A 195 13.72 -14.51 10.64
C ARG A 195 12.81 -13.60 11.44
N THR A 196 12.98 -13.57 12.76
CA THR A 196 12.25 -12.66 13.65
C THR A 196 12.62 -11.20 13.39
N ARG A 197 13.93 -10.88 13.23
CA ARG A 197 14.38 -9.52 12.89
C ARG A 197 13.86 -9.06 11.53
N SER A 198 13.93 -9.91 10.50
CA SER A 198 13.37 -9.60 9.18
C SER A 198 11.87 -9.27 9.27
N TRP A 199 11.12 -10.04 10.06
CA TRP A 199 9.70 -9.75 10.28
C TRP A 199 9.45 -8.46 11.06
N LEU A 200 10.19 -8.22 12.13
CA LEU A 200 10.09 -6.98 12.91
C LEU A 200 10.46 -5.77 12.06
N LEU A 201 11.48 -5.90 11.20
CA LEU A 201 11.82 -4.87 10.21
C LEU A 201 10.66 -4.65 9.25
N ALA A 202 10.05 -5.69 8.68
CA ALA A 202 8.90 -5.53 7.80
C ALA A 202 7.67 -4.91 8.49
N LEU A 203 7.50 -5.14 9.80
CA LEU A 203 6.50 -4.46 10.61
C LEU A 203 6.86 -3.01 10.89
N ALA A 204 8.11 -2.71 11.24
CA ALA A 204 8.55 -1.38 11.62
C ALA A 204 8.83 -0.47 10.41
N LEU A 205 9.14 -1.04 9.25
CA LEU A 205 9.52 -0.34 8.03
C LEU A 205 8.42 0.62 7.53
N PRO A 206 7.12 0.23 7.47
CA PRO A 206 6.06 1.20 7.20
C PRO A 206 6.07 2.40 8.15
N TYR A 207 6.29 2.19 9.45
CA TYR A 207 6.30 3.26 10.45
C TYR A 207 7.55 4.14 10.35
N ALA A 208 8.72 3.53 10.11
CA ALA A 208 9.97 4.25 9.92
C ALA A 208 9.94 5.08 8.61
N LEU A 209 9.43 4.48 7.53
CA LEU A 209 9.25 5.18 6.26
C LEU A 209 8.17 6.24 6.35
N TYR A 210 7.10 6.00 7.08
CA TYR A 210 6.11 7.02 7.37
C TYR A 210 6.78 8.21 8.06
N TYR A 211 7.62 7.99 9.08
CA TYR A 211 8.34 9.09 9.75
C TYR A 211 9.36 9.83 8.85
N VAL A 212 10.05 9.13 7.95
CA VAL A 212 11.09 9.71 7.09
C VAL A 212 10.49 10.37 5.84
N ALA A 213 9.52 9.70 5.22
CA ALA A 213 8.90 10.06 3.94
C ALA A 213 7.52 10.70 4.12
N ASP A 214 7.13 11.07 5.36
CA ASP A 214 5.84 11.71 5.65
C ASP A 214 5.61 12.86 4.65
N PRO A 215 4.61 12.75 3.76
CA PRO A 215 4.21 13.79 2.84
C PRO A 215 3.56 15.00 3.52
N MET A 216 3.71 15.18 4.83
CA MET A 216 3.17 16.33 5.56
C MET A 216 4.19 16.99 6.49
N ASN A 217 5.02 16.24 7.23
CA ASN A 217 5.97 16.82 8.20
C ASN A 217 7.39 16.20 8.23
N GLY A 218 7.75 15.34 7.28
CA GLY A 218 9.10 14.75 7.20
C GLY A 218 10.19 15.77 6.85
N VAL A 219 11.43 15.52 7.25
CA VAL A 219 12.59 16.39 6.93
C VAL A 219 12.78 16.50 5.41
N GLU A 220 12.48 15.44 4.67
CA GLU A 220 12.48 15.43 3.19
C GLU A 220 11.28 16.18 2.59
N HIS A 221 10.18 16.34 3.33
CA HIS A 221 8.99 17.06 2.88
C HIS A 221 9.29 18.56 2.67
N ARG A 222 10.16 19.14 3.49
CA ARG A 222 10.60 20.54 3.32
C ARG A 222 11.36 20.76 2.00
N VAL A 223 12.15 19.77 1.55
CA VAL A 223 13.04 19.96 0.39
C VAL A 223 12.36 19.53 -0.92
N LEU A 224 11.77 18.32 -0.97
CA LEU A 224 11.16 17.78 -2.19
C LEU A 224 9.77 18.35 -2.49
N TRP A 225 9.01 18.70 -1.45
CA TRP A 225 7.59 19.06 -1.58
C TRP A 225 7.27 20.52 -1.24
N GLN A 226 8.13 21.23 -0.50
CA GLN A 226 7.97 22.67 -0.28
C GLN A 226 8.96 23.51 -1.11
N GLN A 227 10.26 23.19 -1.10
CA GLN A 227 11.27 23.99 -1.81
C GLN A 227 11.23 23.81 -3.32
N LEU A 228 11.05 22.57 -3.81
CA LEU A 228 10.98 22.29 -5.26
C LEU A 228 9.80 23.02 -5.93
N PRO A 229 8.55 22.93 -5.44
CA PRO A 229 7.42 23.68 -5.98
C PRO A 229 7.55 25.20 -5.80
N ALA A 230 8.19 25.67 -4.72
CA ALA A 230 8.48 27.08 -4.51
C ALA A 230 9.47 27.66 -5.54
N LEU A 231 10.40 26.84 -6.06
CA LEU A 231 11.35 27.24 -7.10
C LEU A 231 10.68 27.42 -8.47
N ILE A 232 9.64 26.63 -8.77
CA ILE A 232 8.90 26.64 -10.05
C ILE A 232 7.69 27.60 -10.03
N TRP A 233 7.35 28.10 -8.84
CA TRP A 233 6.24 29.03 -8.56
C TRP A 233 6.19 30.29 -9.43
N PRO A 234 7.33 30.94 -9.77
CA PRO A 234 7.30 32.16 -10.58
C PRO A 234 6.81 31.93 -12.01
N VAL A 235 6.83 30.67 -12.49
CA VAL A 235 6.58 30.32 -13.89
C VAL A 235 5.17 29.76 -14.10
N PHE A 236 4.60 29.04 -13.11
CA PHE A 236 3.35 28.27 -13.30
C PHE A 236 2.15 28.74 -12.46
N GLY A 237 2.31 29.66 -11.51
CA GLY A 237 1.21 30.24 -10.73
C GLY A 237 0.66 29.35 -9.61
N ARG A 238 0.07 29.99 -8.59
CA ARG A 238 -0.33 29.42 -7.28
C ARG A 238 -1.34 28.26 -7.35
N ASP A 239 -2.15 28.21 -8.41
CA ASP A 239 -3.21 27.20 -8.62
C ASP A 239 -2.71 25.88 -9.24
N THR A 240 -1.44 25.81 -9.69
CA THR A 240 -0.86 24.57 -10.26
C THR A 240 -0.30 23.61 -9.21
N LYS A 241 -0.29 23.99 -7.93
CA LYS A 241 0.28 23.21 -6.83
C LYS A 241 -0.20 21.75 -6.81
N SER A 242 -1.50 21.54 -6.96
CA SER A 242 -2.12 20.21 -6.99
C SER A 242 -1.68 19.35 -8.18
N VAL A 243 -1.50 19.97 -9.35
CA VAL A 243 -1.07 19.28 -10.58
C VAL A 243 0.40 18.90 -10.50
N VAL A 244 1.24 19.82 -10.01
CA VAL A 244 2.68 19.57 -9.80
C VAL A 244 2.88 18.43 -8.80
N HIS A 245 2.15 18.43 -7.69
CA HIS A 245 2.23 17.35 -6.71
C HIS A 245 1.79 16.00 -7.27
N LEU A 246 0.73 15.96 -8.08
CA LEU A 246 0.31 14.74 -8.74
C LEU A 246 1.34 14.26 -9.77
N ALA A 247 1.96 15.18 -10.53
CA ALA A 247 3.02 14.84 -11.47
C ALA A 247 4.25 14.26 -10.76
N ILE A 248 4.63 14.82 -9.61
CA ILE A 248 5.70 14.26 -8.75
C ILE A 248 5.30 12.87 -8.26
N ALA A 249 4.08 12.68 -7.75
CA ALA A 249 3.59 11.39 -7.28
C ALA A 249 3.63 10.32 -8.37
N VAL A 250 3.16 10.65 -9.59
CA VAL A 250 3.23 9.77 -10.76
C VAL A 250 4.69 9.47 -11.13
N SER A 251 5.58 10.46 -11.05
CA SER A 251 7.01 10.25 -11.30
C SER A 251 7.65 9.32 -10.28
N VAL A 252 7.31 9.46 -8.99
CA VAL A 252 7.72 8.55 -7.91
C VAL A 252 7.19 7.14 -8.17
N TRP A 253 5.94 7.03 -8.60
CA TRP A 253 5.34 5.75 -8.96
C TRP A 253 6.07 5.05 -10.12
N ILE A 254 6.35 5.78 -11.19
CA ILE A 254 7.11 5.27 -12.34
C ILE A 254 8.53 4.89 -11.91
N ALA A 255 9.24 5.76 -11.20
CA ALA A 255 10.60 5.52 -10.76
C ALA A 255 10.71 4.31 -9.82
N GLY A 256 9.82 4.20 -8.84
CA GLY A 256 9.76 3.05 -7.92
C GLY A 256 9.44 1.75 -8.64
N SER A 257 8.54 1.80 -9.62
CA SER A 257 8.18 0.63 -10.46
C SER A 257 9.34 0.20 -11.36
N LEU A 258 10.01 1.15 -12.01
CA LEU A 258 11.18 0.87 -12.85
C LEU A 258 12.34 0.32 -12.01
N ALA A 259 12.61 0.92 -10.84
CA ALA A 259 13.63 0.45 -9.92
C ALA A 259 13.34 -0.99 -9.45
N ALA A 260 12.09 -1.30 -9.11
CA ALA A 260 11.65 -2.65 -8.76
C ALA A 260 11.87 -3.65 -9.91
N VAL A 261 11.48 -3.30 -11.14
CA VAL A 261 11.69 -4.14 -12.32
C VAL A 261 13.18 -4.35 -12.61
N SER A 262 13.98 -3.28 -12.57
CA SER A 262 15.42 -3.33 -12.79
C SER A 262 16.13 -4.18 -11.73
N TRP A 263 15.69 -4.10 -10.48
CA TRP A 263 16.22 -4.94 -9.41
C TRP A 263 15.92 -6.42 -9.66
N VAL A 264 14.66 -6.78 -9.95
CA VAL A 264 14.27 -8.17 -10.24
C VAL A 264 15.01 -8.71 -11.46
N ARG A 265 15.19 -7.89 -12.51
CA ARG A 265 15.97 -8.30 -13.70
C ARG A 265 17.43 -8.60 -13.37
N ARG A 266 18.04 -7.84 -12.44
CA ARG A 266 19.47 -7.99 -12.09
C ARG A 266 19.75 -9.06 -11.05
N ARG A 267 18.88 -9.21 -10.05
CA ARG A 267 19.12 -10.08 -8.86
C ARG A 267 18.13 -11.22 -8.70
N GLY A 268 17.09 -11.27 -9.54
CA GLY A 268 15.95 -12.17 -9.35
C GLY A 268 15.06 -11.73 -8.19
N LEU A 269 13.89 -12.38 -8.06
CA LEU A 269 13.00 -12.20 -6.92
C LEU A 269 13.23 -13.35 -5.92
N GLN A 270 13.84 -13.06 -4.77
CA GLN A 270 14.09 -14.04 -3.70
C GLN A 270 13.15 -13.78 -2.53
N ILE A 271 12.11 -14.60 -2.38
CA ILE A 271 11.12 -14.46 -1.30
C ILE A 271 11.57 -15.28 -0.09
N ARG A 272 11.65 -14.65 1.09
CA ARG A 272 12.17 -15.24 2.35
C ARG A 272 11.07 -15.62 3.35
#